data_AF-A0A0J5GLB7-F1
#
_entry.id   AF-A0A0J5GLB7-F1
#
_cell.length_a   1.000
_cell.length_b   1.000
_cell.length_c   1.000
_cell.angle_alpha   90.00
_cell.angle_beta   90.00
_cell.angle_gamma   90.00
#
_symmetry.space_group_name_H-M   'P 1'
#
loop_
_entity.id
_entity.type
_entity.pdbx_description
1 polymer ?
#
loop_
_entity_poly.entity_id
_entity_poly.type
_entity_poly.pdbx_seq_one_letter_code
_entity_poly.pdbx_strand_id
1 'polypeptide(L)'
;MDMLQGMNHALHYIEENLASTIDLKEVANRAYCSEYHFKRLFTLLSGITISEYIRRRRLTLAALELKDIKVKVIDIAMKYGYQSPDAFSRAFQNYHGVT
;
A
#
# COMPACT_ATOMS: atom_id res chain seq x y z
N MET A 1 -18.19 -10.82 -17.82
CA MET A 1 -17.55 -9.85 -16.93
C MET A 1 -16.34 -10.54 -16.34
N ASP A 2 -15.14 -10.09 -16.67
CA ASP A 2 -13.90 -10.77 -16.27
C ASP A 2 -13.51 -10.32 -14.85
N MET A 3 -13.56 -11.24 -13.89
CA MET A 3 -13.21 -10.99 -12.49
C MET A 3 -11.75 -10.56 -12.34
N LEU A 4 -10.83 -11.12 -13.15
CA LEU A 4 -9.42 -10.74 -13.11
C LEU A 4 -9.23 -9.29 -13.58
N GLN A 5 -10.00 -8.85 -14.58
CA GLN A 5 -9.97 -7.47 -15.04
C GLN A 5 -10.44 -6.50 -13.94
N GLY A 6 -11.54 -6.82 -13.24
CA GLY A 6 -12.02 -6.03 -12.10
C GLY A 6 -10.99 -5.93 -10.96
N MET A 7 -10.31 -7.05 -10.67
CA MET A 7 -9.22 -7.06 -9.68
C MET A 7 -8.03 -6.20 -10.11
N ASN A 8 -7.66 -6.22 -11.40
CA ASN A 8 -6.58 -5.38 -11.90
C ASN A 8 -6.94 -3.89 -11.84
N HIS A 9 -8.18 -3.51 -12.12
CA HIS A 9 -8.65 -2.12 -11.96
C HIS A 9 -8.63 -1.67 -10.50
N ALA A 10 -9.02 -2.54 -9.57
CA ALA A 10 -8.95 -2.28 -8.14
C ALA A 10 -7.50 -2.11 -7.67
N LEU A 11 -6.59 -2.97 -8.13
CA LEU A 11 -5.16 -2.88 -7.84
C LEU A 11 -4.52 -1.61 -8.41
N HIS A 12 -4.90 -1.23 -9.62
CA HIS A 12 -4.42 -0.01 -10.25
C HIS A 12 -4.80 1.23 -9.44
N TYR A 13 -6.06 1.33 -9.00
CA TYR A 13 -6.50 2.40 -8.11
C TYR A 13 -5.69 2.45 -6.81
N ILE A 14 -5.38 1.30 -6.21
CA ILE A 14 -4.54 1.23 -5.01
C ILE A 14 -3.14 1.82 -5.29
N GLU A 15 -2.51 1.39 -6.39
CA GLU A 15 -1.16 1.84 -6.76
C GLU A 15 -1.09 3.35 -7.02
N GLU A 16 -2.10 3.92 -7.67
CA GLU A 16 -2.20 5.37 -7.91
C GLU A 16 -2.40 6.19 -6.62
N ASN A 17 -2.91 5.56 -5.56
CA ASN A 17 -3.27 6.22 -4.30
C ASN A 17 -2.36 5.82 -3.12
N LEU A 18 -1.18 5.24 -3.37
CA LEU A 18 -0.29 4.78 -2.30
C LEU A 18 0.21 5.91 -1.39
N ALA A 19 0.33 7.14 -1.89
CA ALA A 19 0.73 8.32 -1.11
C ALA A 19 -0.46 9.11 -0.53
N SER A 20 -1.68 8.61 -0.67
CA SER A 20 -2.92 9.25 -0.22
C SER A 20 -3.82 8.27 0.54
N THR A 21 -5.00 8.74 0.94
CA THR A 21 -6.02 7.89 1.54
C THR A 21 -6.64 6.99 0.48
N ILE A 22 -6.59 5.68 0.72
CA ILE A 22 -7.21 4.66 -0.14
C ILE A 22 -8.61 4.35 0.38
N ASP A 23 -9.64 4.56 -0.44
CA ASP A 23 -11.01 4.15 -0.11
C ASP A 23 -11.25 2.69 -0.51
N LEU A 24 -11.34 1.81 0.49
CA LEU A 24 -11.57 0.38 0.27
C LEU A 24 -12.95 0.07 -0.31
N LYS A 25 -13.95 0.96 -0.16
CA LYS A 25 -15.24 0.82 -0.82
C LYS A 25 -15.10 1.00 -2.32
N GLU A 26 -14.34 2.01 -2.74
CA GLU A 26 -14.06 2.27 -4.15
C GLU A 26 -13.25 1.12 -4.79
N VAL A 27 -12.26 0.60 -4.06
CA VAL A 27 -11.52 -0.60 -4.47
C VAL A 27 -12.47 -1.78 -4.74
N ALA A 28 -13.40 -2.04 -3.82
CA ALA A 28 -14.34 -3.14 -3.93
C ALA A 28 -15.36 -2.94 -5.06
N ASN A 29 -15.84 -1.69 -5.24
CA ASN A 29 -16.73 -1.31 -6.34
C ASN A 29 -16.09 -1.58 -7.71
N ARG A 30 -14.80 -1.26 -7.87
CA ARG A 30 -14.04 -1.53 -9.11
C ARG A 30 -13.89 -3.03 -9.41
N ALA A 31 -13.88 -3.85 -8.37
CA ALA A 31 -13.86 -5.31 -8.47
C ALA A 31 -15.27 -5.94 -8.50
N TYR A 32 -16.34 -5.14 -8.55
CA TYR A 32 -17.73 -5.59 -8.56
C TYR A 32 -18.11 -6.53 -7.40
N CYS A 33 -17.56 -6.27 -6.21
CA CYS A 33 -17.84 -7.08 -5.02
C CYS A 33 -17.88 -6.23 -3.75
N SER A 34 -18.27 -6.84 -2.62
CA SER A 34 -18.21 -6.16 -1.32
C SER A 34 -16.77 -6.05 -0.82
N GLU A 35 -16.49 -5.11 0.06
CA GLU A 35 -15.17 -4.99 0.71
C GLU A 35 -14.70 -6.32 1.34
N TYR A 36 -15.62 -7.05 1.96
CA TYR A 36 -15.33 -8.34 2.58
C TYR A 36 -14.88 -9.36 1.53
N HIS A 37 -15.63 -9.48 0.43
CA HIS A 37 -15.27 -10.38 -0.66
C HIS A 37 -13.96 -9.97 -1.33
N PHE A 38 -13.73 -8.68 -1.56
CA PHE A 38 -12.48 -8.17 -2.11
C PHE A 38 -11.28 -8.55 -1.24
N LYS A 39 -11.32 -8.23 0.06
CA LYS A 39 -10.24 -8.54 1.02
C LYS A 39 -9.92 -10.03 1.04
N ARG A 40 -10.95 -10.87 1.06
CA ARG A 40 -10.82 -12.33 1.05
C ARG A 40 -10.22 -12.85 -0.26
N LEU A 41 -10.72 -12.38 -1.39
CA LEU A 41 -10.26 -12.80 -2.72
C LEU A 41 -8.83 -12.33 -3.00
N PHE A 42 -8.51 -11.08 -2.63
CA PHE A 42 -7.15 -10.54 -2.71
C PHE A 42 -6.16 -11.39 -1.90
N THR A 43 -6.53 -11.74 -0.67
CA THR A 43 -5.67 -12.56 0.20
C THR A 43 -5.51 -13.97 -0.37
N LEU A 44 -6.58 -14.56 -0.90
CA LEU A 44 -6.54 -15.88 -1.53
C LEU A 44 -5.58 -15.91 -2.74
N LEU A 45 -5.55 -14.85 -3.53
CA LEU A 45 -4.76 -14.80 -4.76
C LEU A 45 -3.32 -14.32 -4.54
N SER A 46 -3.09 -13.37 -3.63
CA SER A 46 -1.76 -12.79 -3.39
C SER A 46 -0.99 -13.44 -2.23
N GLY A 47 -1.66 -14.21 -1.38
CA GLY A 47 -1.09 -14.80 -0.17
C GLY A 47 -0.89 -13.80 0.99
N ILE A 48 -1.25 -12.52 0.82
CA ILE A 48 -1.14 -11.49 1.85
C ILE A 48 -2.39 -10.62 1.92
N THR A 49 -2.64 -10.01 3.07
CA THR A 49 -3.78 -9.10 3.21
C THR A 49 -3.56 -7.83 2.39
N ILE A 50 -4.65 -7.16 1.99
CA ILE A 50 -4.55 -5.90 1.25
C ILE A 50 -3.83 -4.81 2.06
N SER A 51 -4.04 -4.76 3.38
CA SER A 51 -3.35 -3.81 4.26
C SER A 51 -1.84 -4.05 4.27
N GLU A 52 -1.42 -5.32 4.30
CA GLU A 52 0.00 -5.68 4.22
C GLU A 52 0.59 -5.34 2.85
N TYR A 53 -0.15 -5.60 1.77
CA TYR A 53 0.26 -5.20 0.42
C TYR A 53 0.52 -3.69 0.34
N ILE A 54 -0.46 -2.87 0.74
CA ILE A 54 -0.34 -1.41 0.74
C ILE A 54 0.87 -0.97 1.57
N ARG A 55 1.05 -1.53 2.76
CA ARG A 55 2.19 -1.21 3.64
C ARG A 55 3.53 -1.49 2.96
N ARG A 56 3.69 -2.67 2.34
CA ARG A 56 4.92 -3.06 1.63
C ARG A 56 5.20 -2.17 0.43
N ARG A 57 4.16 -1.84 -0.35
CA ARG A 57 4.28 -0.95 -1.50
C ARG A 57 4.70 0.46 -1.08
N ARG A 58 4.08 1.02 -0.04
CA ARG A 58 4.47 2.31 0.55
C ARG A 58 5.93 2.32 1.03
N LEU A 59 6.37 1.27 1.75
CA LEU A 59 7.76 1.14 2.17
C LEU A 59 8.74 1.00 1.00
N THR A 60 8.32 0.38 -0.09
CA THR A 60 9.12 0.28 -1.32
C THR A 60 9.29 1.66 -1.97
N LEU A 61 8.22 2.44 -2.10
CA LEU A 61 8.30 3.80 -2.64
C LEU A 61 9.12 4.73 -1.74
N ALA A 62 8.95 4.62 -0.41
CA ALA A 62 9.76 5.34 0.55
C ALA A 62 11.27 5.06 0.36
N ALA A 63 11.66 3.80 0.14
CA ALA A 63 13.05 3.43 -0.13
C ALA A 63 13.60 4.05 -1.42
N LEU A 64 12.75 4.25 -2.44
CA LEU A 64 13.14 4.93 -3.67
C LEU A 64 13.36 6.42 -3.45
N GLU A 65 12.51 7.06 -2.64
CA GLU A 65 12.63 8.50 -2.33
C GLU A 65 13.78 8.81 -1.40
N LEU A 66 14.11 7.91 -0.46
CA LEU A 66 15.25 8.05 0.46
C LEU A 66 16.61 8.10 -0.25
N LYS A 67 16.67 7.73 -1.54
CA LYS A 67 17.90 7.87 -2.35
C LYS A 67 18.24 9.33 -2.66
N ASP A 68 17.29 10.25 -2.54
CA ASP A 68 17.55 11.68 -2.71
C ASP A 68 17.99 12.31 -1.37
N ILE A 69 19.21 12.82 -1.34
CA ILE A 69 19.87 13.43 -0.17
C ILE A 69 19.07 14.63 0.38
N LYS A 70 18.18 15.23 -0.40
CA LYS A 70 17.41 16.42 0.01
C LYS A 70 16.14 16.11 0.79
N VAL A 71 15.70 14.86 0.84
CA VAL A 71 14.41 14.50 1.46
C VAL A 71 14.61 14.13 2.94
N LYS A 72 13.81 14.71 3.83
CA LYS A 72 13.84 14.37 5.25
C LYS A 72 13.03 13.10 5.50
N VAL A 73 13.54 12.22 6.36
CA VAL A 73 12.86 10.98 6.76
C VAL A 73 11.46 11.24 7.33
N ILE A 74 11.29 12.32 8.09
CA ILE A 74 9.98 12.67 8.67
C ILE A 74 8.94 13.01 7.60
N ASP A 75 9.36 13.66 6.51
CA ASP A 75 8.46 14.05 5.43
C ASP A 75 7.97 12.79 4.68
N ILE A 76 8.88 11.83 4.44
CA ILE A 76 8.55 10.52 3.84
C ILE A 76 7.65 9.70 4.77
N ALA A 77 7.93 9.68 6.07
CA ALA A 77 7.12 8.99 7.05
C ALA A 77 5.66 9.50 7.02
N MET A 78 5.47 10.82 7.08
CA MET A 78 4.15 11.44 7.03
C MET A 78 3.45 11.19 5.69
N LYS A 79 4.17 11.33 4.57
CA LYS A 79 3.64 11.07 3.23
C LYS A 79 3.05 9.67 3.08
N TYR A 80 3.67 8.67 3.70
CA TYR A 80 3.21 7.28 3.65
C TYR A 80 2.33 6.86 4.83
N GLY A 81 1.84 7.82 5.61
CA GLY A 81 0.83 7.62 6.65
C GLY A 81 1.37 7.16 8.01
N TYR A 82 2.66 7.34 8.27
CA TYR A 82 3.26 7.09 9.58
C TYR A 82 3.19 8.36 10.44
N GLN A 83 2.78 8.19 11.70
CA GLN A 83 2.62 9.30 12.65
C GLN A 83 3.93 9.78 13.27
N SER A 84 5.02 9.00 13.13
CA SER A 84 6.35 9.39 13.60
C SER A 84 7.45 8.74 12.77
N PRO A 85 8.65 9.37 12.70
CA PRO A 85 9.84 8.76 12.12
C PRO A 85 10.18 7.41 12.75
N ASP A 86 10.06 7.26 14.07
CA ASP A 86 10.39 6.00 14.76
C ASP A 86 9.46 4.84 14.37
N ALA A 87 8.17 5.13 14.15
CA ALA A 87 7.23 4.13 13.65
C ALA A 87 7.58 3.71 12.21
N PHE A 88 7.96 4.68 11.38
CA PHE A 88 8.42 4.44 10.01
C PHE A 88 9.72 3.63 10.01
N SER A 89 10.77 4.05 10.71
CA SER A 89 12.07 3.38 10.74
C SER A 89 11.97 1.93 11.22
N ARG A 90 11.14 1.65 12.24
CA ARG A 90 10.86 0.27 12.66
C ARG A 90 10.18 -0.55 11.56
N ALA A 91 9.17 0.00 10.90
CA ALA A 91 8.48 -0.69 9.81
C ALA A 91 9.40 -0.90 8.59
N PHE A 92 10.25 0.07 8.29
CA PHE A 92 11.23 0.06 7.21
C PHE A 92 12.31 -1.00 7.47
N GLN A 93 12.93 -0.99 8.65
CA GLN A 93 13.91 -2.00 9.07
C GLN A 93 13.31 -3.41 9.05
N ASN A 94 12.08 -3.59 9.56
CA ASN A 94 11.43 -4.90 9.57
C ASN A 94 11.15 -5.44 8.16
N TYR A 95 10.99 -4.56 7.16
CA TYR A 95 10.66 -4.96 5.79
C TYR A 95 11.89 -5.08 4.89
N HIS A 96 12.81 -4.12 4.95
CA HIS A 96 14.00 -4.04 4.09
C HIS A 96 15.28 -4.58 4.75
N GLY A 97 15.29 -4.76 6.07
CA GLY A 97 16.47 -5.25 6.81
C GLY A 97 17.56 -4.21 7.03
N VAL A 98 17.33 -2.95 6.65
CA VAL A 98 18.28 -1.83 6.79
C VAL A 98 17.57 -0.57 7.30
N THR A 99 18.33 0.32 7.96
CA THR A 99 17.87 1.60 8.52
C THR A 99 18.34 2.77 7.67
#